data_AF-A0A1L9U3J9-F1
#
_entry.id   AF-A0A1L9U3J9-F1
#
_cell.length_a   1.000
_cell.length_b   1.000
_cell.length_c   1.000
_cell.angle_alpha   90.00
_cell.angle_beta   90.00
_cell.angle_gamma   90.00
#
_symmetry.space_group_name_H-M   'P 1'
#
loop_
_entity.id
_entity.type
_entity.pdbx_description
1 polymer ?
#
loop_
_entity_poly.entity_id
_entity_poly.type
_entity_poly.pdbx_seq_one_letter_code
_entity_poly.pdbx_strand_id
1 'polypeptide(L)'
;MPSHIIPSGHNPTTSASKPTATFTGDVYLDPIHFGNDASIANVTFTPCARTYWHTHEHGQMIKVVAGNGWICDKGGVPQRLKTGDVVWASAGTTHWHGADEGSVMTHFVVGLGKTVWHEAVSEEEYRGRAE
;
A
#
# COMPACT_ATOMS: atom_id res chain seq x y z
N MET A 1 1.39 -8.62 26.32
CA MET A 1 0.35 -7.63 26.68
C MET A 1 -1.01 -8.24 26.38
N PRO A 2 -2.09 -7.88 27.09
CA PRO A 2 -3.44 -8.34 26.74
C PRO A 2 -3.86 -7.82 25.36
N SER A 3 -4.80 -8.51 24.71
CA SER A 3 -5.44 -8.05 23.48
C SER A 3 -6.18 -6.73 23.70
N HIS A 4 -6.17 -5.84 22.71
CA HIS A 4 -6.99 -4.63 22.71
C HIS A 4 -7.82 -4.58 21.42
N ILE A 5 -9.01 -4.00 21.52
CA ILE A 5 -9.88 -3.76 20.37
C ILE A 5 -9.56 -2.36 19.83
N ILE A 6 -9.44 -2.23 18.51
CA ILE A 6 -9.35 -0.95 17.81
C ILE A 6 -10.70 -0.69 17.15
N PRO A 7 -11.60 0.11 17.77
CA PRO A 7 -12.93 0.33 17.24
C PRO A 7 -12.87 1.00 15.86
N SER A 8 -13.84 0.67 15.00
CA SER A 8 -14.02 1.30 13.68
C SER A 8 -12.84 1.17 12.69
N GLY A 9 -11.82 0.38 13.02
CA GLY A 9 -10.69 0.14 12.12
C GLY A 9 -9.86 1.39 11.83
N HIS A 10 -9.67 2.25 12.83
CA HIS A 10 -8.89 3.49 12.79
C HIS A 10 -8.33 3.80 14.19
N ASN A 11 -7.16 4.44 14.28
CA ASN A 11 -6.61 4.89 15.55
C ASN A 11 -7.27 6.20 16.02
N PRO A 12 -8.04 6.18 17.12
CA PRO A 12 -8.87 7.32 17.57
C PRO A 12 -8.07 8.56 17.99
N THR A 13 -6.76 8.43 18.17
CA THR A 13 -5.87 9.52 18.58
C THR A 13 -5.12 10.17 17.42
N THR A 14 -5.26 9.65 16.20
CA THR A 14 -4.51 10.11 15.04
C THR A 14 -5.42 10.29 13.84
N SER A 15 -5.38 11.48 13.23
CA SER A 15 -6.13 11.76 12.01
C SER A 15 -5.46 11.17 10.78
N ALA A 16 -6.24 10.97 9.71
CA ALA A 16 -5.70 10.69 8.39
C ALA A 16 -4.71 11.79 7.95
N SER A 17 -3.63 11.37 7.31
CA SER A 17 -2.55 12.24 6.83
C SER A 17 -2.40 12.14 5.31
N LYS A 18 -1.77 13.14 4.69
CA LYS A 18 -1.44 13.16 3.26
C LYS A 18 0.09 13.07 3.07
N PRO A 19 0.70 11.89 3.21
CA PRO A 19 2.15 11.74 3.08
C PRO A 19 2.63 11.94 1.65
N THR A 20 3.84 12.48 1.48
CA THR A 20 4.43 12.79 0.16
C THR A 20 5.83 12.21 -0.06
N ALA A 21 6.57 11.89 1.01
CA ALA A 21 8.00 11.55 0.89
C ALA A 21 8.28 10.21 0.18
N THR A 22 7.33 9.28 0.23
CA THR A 22 7.46 7.90 -0.26
C THR A 22 6.34 7.51 -1.24
N PHE A 23 5.74 8.53 -1.86
CA PHE A 23 4.59 8.37 -2.74
C PHE A 23 4.72 9.31 -3.94
N THR A 24 4.25 8.85 -5.10
CA THR A 24 3.95 9.72 -6.23
C THR A 24 2.45 9.95 -6.28
N GLY A 25 2.02 11.19 -6.48
CA GLY A 25 0.60 11.57 -6.45
C GLY A 25 0.06 11.75 -5.04
N ASP A 26 -1.27 11.90 -4.94
CA ASP A 26 -1.95 12.14 -3.67
C ASP A 26 -2.36 10.82 -3.01
N VAL A 27 -1.85 10.61 -1.79
CA VAL A 27 -2.16 9.45 -0.96
C VAL A 27 -2.68 9.91 0.39
N TYR A 28 -3.73 9.27 0.89
CA TYR A 28 -4.32 9.50 2.20
C TYR A 28 -4.12 8.26 3.05
N LEU A 29 -3.39 8.39 4.15
CA LEU A 29 -3.08 7.31 5.07
C LEU A 29 -3.89 7.51 6.36
N ASP A 30 -4.72 6.53 6.70
CA ASP A 30 -5.46 6.45 7.96
C ASP A 30 -4.88 5.30 8.81
N PRO A 31 -4.08 5.63 9.84
CA PRO A 31 -3.35 4.63 10.61
C PRO A 31 -4.28 3.87 11.56
N ILE A 32 -4.01 2.57 11.75
CA ILE A 32 -4.75 1.70 12.69
C ILE A 32 -3.84 1.29 13.83
N HIS A 33 -2.65 0.75 13.51
CA HIS A 33 -1.66 0.32 14.50
C HIS A 33 -0.27 0.41 13.91
N PHE A 34 0.67 1.11 14.55
CA PHE A 34 2.08 1.14 14.16
C PHE A 34 2.94 0.67 15.33
N GLY A 35 3.44 -0.56 15.22
CA GLY A 35 4.40 -1.19 16.12
C GLY A 35 5.68 -1.58 15.40
N ASN A 36 6.64 -2.10 16.15
CA ASN A 36 7.88 -2.63 15.59
C ASN A 36 7.67 -3.97 14.85
N ASP A 37 6.61 -4.69 15.20
CA ASP A 37 6.21 -5.98 14.66
C ASP A 37 5.29 -5.85 13.44
N ALA A 38 4.32 -4.93 13.50
CA ALA A 38 3.38 -4.71 12.41
C ALA A 38 2.96 -3.25 12.24
N SER A 39 2.72 -2.87 10.99
CA SER A 39 2.07 -1.62 10.61
C SER A 39 0.76 -1.91 9.89
N ILE A 40 -0.34 -1.40 10.43
CA ILE A 40 -1.70 -1.62 9.94
C ILE A 40 -2.34 -0.26 9.61
N ALA A 41 -2.88 -0.12 8.41
CA ALA A 41 -3.51 1.11 7.96
C ALA A 41 -4.58 0.86 6.88
N ASN A 42 -5.50 1.82 6.74
CA ASN A 42 -6.21 2.03 5.49
C ASN A 42 -5.45 3.07 4.66
N VAL A 43 -5.25 2.82 3.37
CA VAL A 43 -4.55 3.76 2.48
C VAL A 43 -5.38 3.97 1.23
N THR A 44 -5.62 5.23 0.89
CA THR A 44 -6.38 5.65 -0.28
C THR A 44 -5.48 6.40 -1.24
N PHE A 45 -5.42 5.95 -2.49
CA PHE A 45 -4.64 6.52 -3.58
C PHE A 45 -5.59 7.22 -4.55
N THR A 46 -5.32 8.48 -4.88
CA THR A 46 -6.01 9.14 -6.02
C THR A 46 -5.56 8.51 -7.35
N PRO A 47 -6.24 8.77 -8.47
CA PRO A 47 -5.81 8.25 -9.77
C PRO A 47 -4.32 8.50 -10.04
N CYS A 48 -3.64 7.48 -10.55
CA CYS A 48 -2.19 7.41 -10.79
C CYS A 48 -1.28 7.50 -9.56
N ALA A 49 -1.82 7.65 -8.34
CA ALA A 49 -1.00 7.70 -7.14
C ALA A 49 -0.52 6.30 -6.75
N ARG A 50 0.75 6.20 -6.35
CA ARG A 50 1.38 4.93 -5.96
C ARG A 50 2.47 5.13 -4.93
N THR A 51 2.81 4.05 -4.23
CA THR A 51 4.01 4.00 -3.41
C THR A 51 5.27 4.17 -4.26
N TYR A 52 6.37 4.54 -3.62
CA TYR A 52 7.70 4.23 -4.15
C TYR A 52 7.94 2.71 -4.10
N TRP A 53 9.01 2.27 -4.74
CA TRP A 53 9.50 0.91 -4.55
C TRP A 53 9.85 0.70 -3.07
N HIS A 54 9.46 -0.43 -2.49
CA HIS A 54 9.76 -0.73 -1.10
C HIS A 54 9.76 -2.23 -0.81
N THR A 55 10.34 -2.60 0.32
CA THR A 55 10.46 -3.97 0.80
C THR A 55 10.03 -4.05 2.26
N HIS A 56 9.27 -5.08 2.62
CA HIS A 56 8.95 -5.38 4.03
C HIS A 56 9.78 -6.57 4.52
N GLU A 57 10.35 -6.43 5.71
CA GLU A 57 11.24 -7.42 6.34
C GLU A 57 10.59 -8.79 6.51
N HIS A 58 9.29 -8.83 6.84
CA HIS A 58 8.54 -10.07 7.05
C HIS A 58 7.32 -10.20 6.11
N GLY A 59 7.28 -9.36 5.06
CA GLY A 59 6.23 -9.38 4.05
C GLY A 59 5.09 -8.41 4.33
N GLN A 60 4.10 -8.41 3.42
CA GLN A 60 2.95 -7.53 3.49
C GLN A 60 1.70 -8.24 2.97
N MET A 61 0.57 -8.02 3.65
CA MET A 61 -0.75 -8.39 3.17
C MET A 61 -1.52 -7.13 2.78
N ILE A 62 -2.12 -7.13 1.59
CA ILE A 62 -3.00 -6.06 1.11
C ILE A 62 -4.37 -6.66 0.82
N LYS A 63 -5.43 -6.02 1.27
CA LYS A 63 -6.80 -6.30 0.84
C LYS A 63 -7.40 -5.06 0.21
N VAL A 64 -7.79 -5.14 -1.06
CA VAL A 64 -8.44 -4.03 -1.74
C VAL A 64 -9.88 -3.89 -1.24
N VAL A 65 -10.21 -2.73 -0.71
CA VAL A 65 -11.52 -2.43 -0.11
C VAL A 65 -12.42 -1.69 -1.10
N ALA A 66 -11.85 -0.82 -1.94
CA ALA A 66 -12.60 -0.08 -2.95
C ALA A 66 -11.72 0.26 -4.15
N GLY A 67 -12.36 0.38 -5.32
CA GLY A 67 -11.71 0.83 -6.55
C GLY A 67 -10.84 -0.21 -7.23
N ASN A 68 -9.95 0.27 -8.10
CA ASN A 68 -9.03 -0.52 -8.90
C ASN A 68 -7.62 0.07 -8.90
N GLY A 69 -6.63 -0.79 -9.01
CA GLY A 69 -5.24 -0.40 -8.93
C GLY A 69 -4.30 -1.36 -9.61
N TRP A 70 -3.03 -1.24 -9.22
CA TRP A 70 -1.93 -2.05 -9.70
C TRP A 70 -1.02 -2.44 -8.55
N ILE A 71 -0.38 -3.59 -8.68
CA ILE A 71 0.80 -3.98 -7.93
C ILE A 71 1.86 -4.48 -8.91
N CYS A 72 3.14 -4.24 -8.63
CA CYS A 72 4.22 -4.80 -9.42
C CYS A 72 5.40 -5.14 -8.51
N ASP A 73 5.95 -6.34 -8.71
CA ASP A 73 7.24 -6.74 -8.14
C ASP A 73 8.38 -6.21 -9.03
N LYS A 74 9.53 -5.90 -8.44
CA LYS A 74 10.67 -5.35 -9.18
C LYS A 74 11.12 -6.32 -10.27
N GLY A 75 11.21 -5.85 -11.51
CA GLY A 75 11.54 -6.66 -12.68
C GLY A 75 10.37 -7.47 -13.26
N GLY A 76 9.18 -7.38 -12.66
CA GLY A 76 7.95 -7.98 -13.16
C GLY A 76 7.12 -7.04 -14.04
N VAL A 77 5.91 -7.52 -14.37
CA VAL A 77 4.89 -6.74 -15.08
C VAL A 77 3.79 -6.36 -14.09
N PRO A 78 3.29 -5.09 -14.10
CA PRO A 78 2.19 -4.69 -13.24
C PRO A 78 0.94 -5.57 -13.39
N GLN A 79 0.37 -5.99 -12.27
CA GLN A 79 -0.82 -6.83 -12.17
C GLN A 79 -2.00 -6.02 -11.65
N ARG A 80 -3.18 -6.25 -12.25
CA ARG A 80 -4.41 -5.55 -11.91
C ARG A 80 -4.89 -5.92 -10.51
N LEU A 81 -5.28 -4.90 -9.75
CA LEU A 81 -5.99 -5.04 -8.48
C LEU A 81 -7.43 -4.55 -8.62
N LYS A 82 -8.38 -5.29 -8.06
CA LYS A 82 -9.79 -4.89 -7.94
C LYS A 82 -10.31 -5.16 -6.53
N THR A 83 -11.43 -4.52 -6.20
CA THR A 83 -12.10 -4.69 -4.91
C THR A 83 -12.33 -6.16 -4.56
N GLY A 84 -11.94 -6.55 -3.34
CA GLY A 84 -12.04 -7.92 -2.84
C GLY A 84 -10.78 -8.75 -3.01
N ASP A 85 -9.85 -8.36 -3.89
CA ASP A 85 -8.58 -9.06 -4.03
C ASP A 85 -7.74 -8.97 -2.76
N VAL A 86 -7.00 -10.05 -2.49
CA VAL A 86 -6.02 -10.14 -1.40
C VAL A 86 -4.66 -10.47 -2.01
N VAL A 87 -3.67 -9.68 -1.64
CA VAL A 87 -2.28 -9.85 -2.06
C VAL A 87 -1.45 -10.27 -0.86
N TRP A 88 -0.54 -11.21 -1.10
CA TRP A 88 0.55 -11.53 -0.18
C TRP A 88 1.89 -11.24 -0.87
N ALA A 89 2.56 -10.16 -0.46
CA ALA A 89 3.93 -9.88 -0.84
C ALA A 89 4.87 -10.56 0.16
N SER A 90 5.67 -11.52 -0.31
CA SER A 90 6.56 -12.30 0.55
C SER A 90 7.66 -11.44 1.17
N ALA A 91 8.24 -11.91 2.28
CA ALA A 91 9.39 -11.27 2.91
C ALA A 91 10.52 -11.06 1.89
N GLY A 92 11.07 -9.85 1.85
CA GLY A 92 12.14 -9.50 0.91
C GLY A 92 11.68 -9.15 -0.52
N THR A 93 10.40 -9.28 -0.86
CA THR A 93 9.88 -8.84 -2.16
C THR A 93 9.88 -7.31 -2.25
N THR A 94 10.69 -6.77 -3.17
CA THR A 94 10.62 -5.35 -3.53
C THR A 94 9.48 -5.12 -4.51
N HIS A 95 8.53 -4.26 -4.16
CA HIS A 95 7.33 -4.02 -4.96
C HIS A 95 6.83 -2.57 -4.83
N TRP A 96 5.87 -2.21 -5.67
CA TRP A 96 5.04 -1.03 -5.50
C TRP A 96 3.57 -1.37 -5.71
N HIS A 97 2.68 -0.56 -5.15
CA HIS A 97 1.25 -0.66 -5.39
C HIS A 97 0.60 0.72 -5.39
N GLY A 98 -0.54 0.86 -6.06
CA GLY A 98 -1.23 2.14 -6.20
C GLY A 98 -2.53 2.04 -6.98
N ALA A 99 -3.17 3.19 -7.16
CA ALA A 99 -4.37 3.34 -7.98
C ALA A 99 -4.05 3.24 -9.47
N ASP A 100 -5.08 2.92 -10.27
CA ASP A 100 -5.01 3.07 -11.72
C ASP A 100 -5.27 4.52 -12.16
N GLU A 101 -5.28 4.76 -13.47
CA GLU A 101 -5.45 6.11 -14.03
C GLU A 101 -6.88 6.68 -13.99
N GLY A 102 -7.89 5.85 -13.73
CA GLY A 102 -9.31 6.22 -13.76
C GLY A 102 -10.04 6.00 -12.44
N SER A 103 -9.37 5.52 -11.39
CA SER A 103 -9.98 5.05 -10.15
C SER A 103 -9.23 5.59 -8.95
N VAL A 104 -9.99 6.00 -7.93
CA VAL A 104 -9.47 6.05 -6.56
C VAL A 104 -9.43 4.61 -6.04
N MET A 105 -8.34 4.20 -5.40
CA MET A 105 -8.21 2.86 -4.80
C MET A 105 -7.96 2.98 -3.31
N THR A 106 -8.72 2.22 -2.51
CA THR A 106 -8.49 2.10 -1.06
C THR A 106 -8.19 0.65 -0.73
N HIS A 107 -7.12 0.42 0.04
CA HIS A 107 -6.81 -0.89 0.60
C HIS A 107 -6.60 -0.86 2.10
N PHE A 108 -6.90 -1.98 2.76
CA PHE A 108 -6.43 -2.30 4.10
C PHE A 108 -5.11 -3.04 3.97
N VAL A 109 -4.08 -2.62 4.70
CA VAL A 109 -2.73 -3.19 4.60
C VAL A 109 -2.18 -3.58 5.95
N VAL A 110 -1.41 -4.66 5.98
CA VAL A 110 -0.59 -5.11 7.11
C VAL A 110 0.83 -5.31 6.60
N GLY A 111 1.75 -4.42 6.95
CA GLY A 111 3.19 -4.60 6.77
C GLY A 111 3.78 -5.27 8.01
N LEU A 112 4.63 -6.27 7.82
CA LEU A 112 5.26 -7.04 8.90
C LEU A 112 6.75 -6.70 8.99
N GLY A 113 7.21 -6.33 10.18
CA GLY A 113 8.56 -5.86 10.44
C GLY A 113 8.85 -4.50 9.80
N LYS A 114 10.13 -4.20 9.58
CA LYS A 114 10.55 -2.90 9.04
C LYS A 114 10.24 -2.78 7.54
N THR A 115 9.78 -1.59 7.13
CA THR A 115 9.73 -1.18 5.72
C THR A 115 11.02 -0.47 5.30
N VAL A 116 11.63 -0.92 4.22
CA VAL A 116 12.76 -0.26 3.54
C VAL A 116 12.23 0.39 2.28
N TRP A 117 12.33 1.72 2.21
CA TRP A 117 11.93 2.52 1.05
C TRP A 117 13.09 2.70 0.08
N HIS A 118 12.78 2.68 -1.21
CA HIS A 118 13.73 2.86 -2.31
C HIS A 118 13.31 4.03 -3.20
N GLU A 119 13.73 4.03 -4.46
CA GLU A 119 13.42 5.07 -5.44
C GLU A 119 11.93 5.13 -5.83
N ALA A 120 11.54 6.28 -6.37
CA ALA A 120 10.22 6.48 -6.95
C ALA A 120 10.00 5.55 -8.16
N VAL A 121 8.76 5.07 -8.31
CA VAL A 121 8.34 4.33 -9.51
C VAL A 121 8.24 5.31 -10.67
N SER A 122 9.03 5.06 -11.72
CA SER A 122 9.04 5.91 -12.90
C SER A 122 7.70 5.85 -13.65
N GLU A 123 7.42 6.86 -14.48
CA GLU A 123 6.22 6.82 -15.34
C GLU A 123 6.25 5.66 -16.32
N GLU A 124 7.43 5.24 -16.78
CA GLU A 124 7.61 4.07 -17.65
C GLU A 124 7.29 2.78 -16.90
N GLU A 125 7.81 2.60 -15.68
CA GLU A 125 7.51 1.45 -14.82
C GLU A 125 6.00 1.38 -14.48
N TYR A 126 5.37 2.52 -14.22
CA TYR A 126 3.92 2.59 -13.97
C TYR A 126 3.08 2.24 -15.20
N ARG A 127 3.56 2.61 -16.41
CA ARG A 127 2.87 2.34 -17.68
C ARG A 127 3.21 1.00 -18.30
N GLY A 128 4.26 0.30 -17.86
CA GLY A 128 4.73 -0.99 -18.38
C GLY A 128 3.80 -2.19 -18.12
N ARG A 129 2.50 -1.96 -17.95
CA ARG A 129 1.46 -2.97 -17.78
C ARG A 129 1.20 -3.71 -19.10
N ALA A 130 0.90 -5.01 -19.02
CA ALA A 130 0.39 -5.75 -20.15
C ALA A 130 -1.03 -5.26 -20.50
N GLU A 131 -1.35 -5.18 -21.80
CA GLU A 131 -2.70 -4.90 -22.30
C GLU A 131 -3.71 -5.98 -21.89
#